data_AF-A0A2C9ENM3-F1
#
_entry.id   AF-A0A2C9ENM3-F1
#
_cell.length_a   1.000
_cell.length_b   1.000
_cell.length_c   1.000
_cell.angle_alpha   90.00
_cell.angle_beta   90.00
_cell.angle_gamma   90.00
#
_symmetry.space_group_name_H-M   'P 1'
#
loop_
_entity.id
_entity.type
_entity.pdbx_description
1 polymer ?
#
loop_
_entity_poly.entity_id
_entity_poly.type
_entity_poly.pdbx_seq_one_letter_code
_entity_poly.pdbx_strand_id
1 'polypeptide(L)'
;MNQDVHRHDWSPLRYQALGGANTHTLQAGDHAPDPGGTPHILANSSIRRSTPRECERLQGMPEDYTLIPWRGKPASECPDGPRYKAIGNSKAVTVVRWIGQRILQQL
;
A
#
# COMPACT_ATOMS: atom_id res chain seq x y z
N MET A 1 7.07 40.50 -9.05
CA MET A 1 5.96 40.32 -8.11
C MET A 1 5.21 39.07 -8.57
N ASN A 2 5.86 37.92 -8.42
CA ASN A 2 5.74 36.97 -7.29
C ASN A 2 4.44 36.16 -7.38
N GLN A 3 4.41 34.83 -7.38
CA GLN A 3 5.39 33.75 -7.53
C GLN A 3 4.59 32.48 -7.91
N ASP A 4 5.31 31.53 -8.50
CA ASP A 4 4.93 30.16 -8.80
C ASP A 4 4.18 29.44 -7.69
N VAL A 5 3.00 28.90 -8.00
CA VAL A 5 2.35 27.87 -7.18
C VAL A 5 2.66 26.52 -7.83
N HIS A 6 3.60 25.81 -7.21
CA HIS A 6 4.09 24.48 -7.56
C HIS A 6 2.96 23.54 -8.03
N ARG A 7 2.92 23.28 -9.34
CA ARG A 7 2.34 22.06 -9.87
C ARG A 7 3.18 20.91 -9.35
N HIS A 8 2.68 20.19 -8.34
CA HIS A 8 3.22 18.89 -7.98
C HIS A 8 3.08 17.97 -9.19
N ASP A 9 4.18 17.84 -9.92
CA ASP A 9 4.40 16.92 -11.00
C ASP A 9 4.31 15.49 -10.46
N TRP A 10 3.14 14.87 -10.64
CA TRP A 10 2.95 13.44 -10.44
C TRP A 10 3.32 12.74 -11.74
N SER A 11 4.61 12.73 -12.06
CA SER A 11 5.12 11.88 -13.13
C SER A 11 4.92 10.41 -12.75
N PRO A 12 4.54 9.52 -13.70
CA PRO A 12 4.34 8.12 -13.40
C PRO A 12 5.67 7.50 -13.00
N LEU A 13 5.83 7.19 -11.72
CA LEU A 13 6.99 6.49 -11.19
C LEU A 13 7.13 5.16 -11.94
N ARG A 14 8.22 5.07 -12.71
CA ARG A 14 8.66 3.90 -13.46
C ARG A 14 8.55 2.64 -12.59
N TYR A 15 7.83 1.64 -13.09
CA TYR A 15 7.94 0.25 -12.64
C TYR A 15 9.34 -0.25 -13.01
N GLN A 16 10.28 -0.21 -12.07
CA GLN A 16 11.52 -0.98 -12.17
C GLN A 16 11.29 -2.31 -11.45
N ALA A 17 11.39 -3.39 -12.22
CA ALA A 17 11.43 -4.76 -11.73
C ALA A 17 12.61 -4.90 -10.75
N LEU A 18 12.31 -5.18 -9.48
CA LEU A 18 13.32 -5.54 -8.50
C LEU A 18 13.52 -7.05 -8.54
N GLY A 19 14.62 -7.46 -9.15
CA GLY A 19 15.14 -8.82 -9.07
C GLY A 19 15.35 -9.22 -7.61
N GLY A 20 14.97 -10.46 -7.29
CA GLY A 20 15.03 -11.01 -5.93
C GLY A 20 16.45 -11.04 -5.37
N ALA A 21 16.62 -10.53 -4.16
CA ALA A 21 17.81 -10.71 -3.35
C ALA A 21 17.58 -11.87 -2.39
N ASN A 22 18.41 -12.91 -2.49
CA ASN A 22 18.43 -14.06 -1.59
C ASN A 22 18.93 -13.59 -0.20
N THR A 23 18.22 -13.92 0.88
CA THR A 23 18.64 -13.62 2.26
C THR A 23 19.01 -14.91 3.01
N HIS A 24 20.12 -14.88 3.76
CA HIS A 24 20.59 -16.01 4.58
C HIS A 24 19.77 -16.10 5.89
N THR A 25 19.33 -17.30 6.28
CA THR A 25 18.62 -17.54 7.55
C THR A 25 19.54 -17.53 8.77
N LEU A 26 19.02 -17.03 9.90
CA LEU A 26 19.64 -17.05 11.22
C LEU A 26 19.97 -18.49 11.67
N GLN A 27 21.21 -18.76 12.06
CA GLN A 27 21.59 -20.05 12.64
C GLN A 27 21.62 -19.96 14.16
N ALA A 28 20.78 -20.74 14.82
CA ALA A 28 20.88 -21.06 16.23
C ALA A 28 21.70 -22.36 16.36
N GLY A 29 22.75 -22.33 17.18
CA GLY A 29 23.41 -23.53 17.70
C GLY A 29 24.82 -23.79 17.18
N ASP A 30 25.72 -24.00 18.14
CA ASP A 30 27.12 -24.42 17.96
C ASP A 30 27.21 -25.87 17.45
N HIS A 31 27.00 -26.09 16.15
CA HIS A 31 27.31 -27.36 15.52
C HIS A 31 28.13 -27.18 14.24
N ALA A 32 29.07 -28.11 14.02
CA ALA A 32 30.15 -28.06 13.04
C ALA A 32 29.70 -27.66 11.62
N PRO A 33 30.57 -26.99 10.83
CA PRO A 33 30.24 -26.56 9.47
C PRO A 33 29.95 -27.77 8.57
N ASP A 34 28.71 -27.89 8.13
CA ASP A 34 28.30 -28.83 7.07
C ASP A 34 28.75 -28.25 5.70
N PRO A 35 29.52 -28.99 4.87
CA PRO A 35 30.01 -28.49 3.57
C PRO A 35 28.91 -28.29 2.52
N GLY A 36 27.65 -28.62 2.84
CA GLY A 36 26.53 -28.64 1.91
C GLY A 36 25.33 -27.79 2.35
N GLY A 37 25.55 -26.66 3.03
CA GLY A 37 24.54 -25.73 3.54
C GLY A 37 23.49 -25.32 2.50
N THR A 38 22.50 -26.18 2.31
CA THR A 38 21.39 -25.97 1.39
C THR A 38 20.37 -25.12 2.14
N PRO A 39 20.08 -23.89 1.72
CA PRO A 39 19.09 -23.06 2.41
C PRO A 39 17.73 -23.78 2.38
N HIS A 40 17.19 -24.12 3.55
CA HIS A 40 15.90 -24.82 3.68
C HIS A 40 14.70 -23.95 3.28
N ILE A 41 14.88 -22.62 3.23
CA ILE A 41 13.86 -21.68 2.78
C ILE A 41 14.54 -20.61 1.93
N LEU A 42 14.22 -20.56 0.63
CA LEU A 42 14.46 -19.40 -0.21
C LEU A 42 13.33 -18.39 0.05
N ALA A 43 13.45 -17.63 1.13
CA ALA A 43 12.52 -16.54 1.42
C ALA A 43 12.91 -15.34 0.56
N ASN A 44 12.27 -15.21 -0.60
CA ASN A 44 12.35 -13.99 -1.41
C ASN A 44 11.59 -12.86 -0.70
N SER A 45 12.20 -12.22 0.31
CA SER A 45 11.64 -11.02 0.91
C SER A 45 11.76 -9.86 -0.09
N SER A 46 10.72 -9.63 -0.88
CA SER A 46 10.63 -8.47 -1.77
C SER A 46 9.74 -7.41 -1.13
N ILE A 47 10.27 -6.19 -0.98
CA ILE A 47 9.49 -5.04 -0.52
C ILE A 47 8.68 -4.53 -1.71
N ARG A 48 7.35 -4.70 -1.66
CA ARG A 48 6.42 -4.06 -2.60
C ARG A 48 5.56 -3.02 -1.90
N ARG A 49 5.10 -2.03 -2.66
CA ARG A 49 4.04 -1.13 -2.19
C ARG A 49 2.73 -1.93 -2.07
N SER A 50 1.93 -1.61 -1.06
CA SER A 50 0.57 -2.13 -0.95
C SER A 50 -0.28 -1.62 -2.11
N THR A 51 -1.10 -2.50 -2.69
CA THR A 51 -2.06 -2.16 -3.74
C THR A 51 -3.18 -1.27 -3.20
N PRO A 52 -3.93 -0.56 -4.06
CA PRO A 52 -5.05 0.26 -3.59
C PRO A 52 -6.11 -0.56 -2.85
N ARG A 53 -6.40 -1.79 -3.30
CA ARG A 53 -7.34 -2.71 -2.64
C ARG A 53 -6.88 -3.11 -1.24
N GLU A 54 -5.59 -3.35 -1.05
CA GLU A 54 -5.04 -3.63 0.28
C GLU A 54 -5.20 -2.41 1.18
N CYS A 55 -4.93 -1.21 0.67
CA CYS A 55 -5.11 0.03 1.41
C CYS A 55 -6.59 0.33 1.73
N GLU A 56 -7.53 0.02 0.83
CA GLU A 56 -8.98 0.10 1.08
C GLU A 56 -9.39 -0.80 2.26
N ARG A 57 -8.96 -2.06 2.23
CA ARG A 57 -9.21 -3.02 3.32
C ARG A 57 -8.60 -2.56 4.64
N LEU A 58 -7.38 -2.00 4.61
CA LEU A 58 -6.73 -1.43 5.79
C LEU A 58 -7.54 -0.27 6.40
N GLN A 59 -8.17 0.57 5.57
CA GLN A 59 -9.05 1.64 6.05
C GLN A 59 -10.45 1.14 6.47
N GLY A 60 -10.80 -0.13 6.23
CA GLY A 60 -12.13 -0.68 6.46
C GLY A 60 -13.15 -0.29 5.37
N MET A 61 -12.69 0.08 4.18
CA MET A 61 -13.55 0.36 3.03
C MET A 61 -13.94 -0.94 2.31
N PRO A 62 -15.10 -0.97 1.64
CA PRO A 62 -15.42 -2.04 0.68
C PRO A 62 -14.36 -2.14 -0.42
N GLU A 63 -14.26 -3.32 -1.04
CA GLU A 63 -13.36 -3.49 -2.18
C GLU A 63 -13.78 -2.60 -3.34
N ASP A 64 -12.79 -2.00 -4.00
CA ASP A 64 -12.99 -1.10 -5.13
C ASP A 64 -13.81 0.16 -4.82
N TYR A 65 -13.95 0.50 -3.54
CA TYR A 65 -14.61 1.72 -3.08
C TYR A 65 -13.98 3.00 -3.65
N THR A 66 -12.69 2.97 -4.00
CA THR A 66 -12.00 4.12 -4.60
C THR A 66 -11.89 4.07 -6.11
N LEU A 67 -12.57 3.14 -6.79
CA LEU A 67 -12.74 3.21 -8.25
C LEU A 67 -13.65 4.41 -8.59
N ILE A 68 -13.02 5.53 -8.93
CA ILE A 68 -13.69 6.78 -9.28
C ILE A 68 -13.44 7.13 -10.75
N PRO A 69 -14.41 7.75 -11.46
CA PRO A 69 -14.16 8.31 -12.78
C PRO A 69 -12.99 9.30 -12.74
N TRP A 70 -12.12 9.25 -13.75
CA TRP A 70 -10.89 10.05 -13.77
C TRP A 70 -10.64 10.64 -15.16
N ARG A 71 -10.51 11.98 -15.24
CA ARG A 71 -10.25 12.72 -16.48
C ARG A 71 -11.21 12.34 -17.64
N GLY A 72 -12.50 12.24 -17.33
CA GLY A 72 -13.54 11.89 -18.33
C GLY A 72 -13.62 10.40 -18.68
N LYS A 73 -12.81 9.55 -18.05
CA LYS A 73 -12.84 8.09 -18.23
C LYS A 73 -13.70 7.40 -17.18
N PRO A 74 -14.27 6.21 -17.49
CA PRO A 74 -15.03 5.42 -16.53
C PRO A 74 -14.16 4.98 -15.34
N ALA A 75 -14.82 4.64 -14.23
CA ALA A 75 -14.17 4.19 -13.00
C ALA A 75 -13.31 2.92 -13.18
N SER A 76 -13.65 2.06 -14.14
CA SER A 76 -12.87 0.87 -14.51
C SER A 76 -11.48 1.21 -15.05
N GLU A 77 -11.28 2.41 -15.59
CA GLU A 77 -10.00 2.92 -16.10
C GLU A 77 -9.28 3.85 -15.11
N CYS A 78 -9.70 3.86 -13.84
CA CYS A 78 -9.08 4.70 -12.82
C CYS A 78 -7.65 4.20 -12.52
N PRO A 79 -6.60 5.02 -12.73
CA PRO A 79 -5.26 4.64 -12.36
C PRO A 79 -5.09 4.62 -10.83
N ASP A 80 -4.06 3.92 -10.34
CA ASP A 80 -3.83 3.77 -8.90
C ASP A 80 -3.55 5.09 -8.16
N GLY A 81 -2.95 6.08 -8.82
CA GLY A 81 -2.60 7.37 -8.19
C GLY A 81 -3.81 8.09 -7.56
N PRO A 82 -4.88 8.38 -8.34
CA PRO A 82 -6.15 8.89 -7.81
C PRO A 82 -6.74 8.04 -6.68
N ARG A 83 -6.64 6.71 -6.77
CA ARG A 83 -7.11 5.80 -5.71
C ARG A 83 -6.34 6.03 -4.43
N TYR A 84 -5.00 5.99 -4.46
CA TYR A 84 -4.18 6.27 -3.28
C TYR A 84 -4.45 7.65 -2.67
N LYS A 85 -4.65 8.68 -3.51
CA LYS A 85 -5.02 10.02 -3.04
C LYS A 85 -6.38 10.02 -2.34
N ALA A 86 -7.38 9.32 -2.88
CA ALA A 86 -8.70 9.21 -2.27
C ALA A 86 -8.64 8.48 -0.92
N ILE A 87 -7.90 7.37 -0.84
CA ILE A 87 -7.67 6.62 0.39
C ILE A 87 -6.97 7.50 1.44
N GLY A 88 -5.89 8.18 1.06
CA GLY A 88 -5.08 9.00 1.97
C GLY A 88 -5.80 10.24 2.51
N ASN A 89 -6.69 10.85 1.71
CA ASN A 89 -7.52 11.98 2.16
C ASN A 89 -8.76 11.56 2.97
N SER A 90 -9.01 10.25 3.06
CA SER A 90 -10.12 9.69 3.80
C SER A 90 -9.80 9.52 5.29
N LYS A 91 -10.67 8.81 6.00
CA LYS A 91 -10.58 8.47 7.42
C LYS A 91 -10.85 6.98 7.55
N ALA A 92 -10.21 6.33 8.52
CA ALA A 92 -10.46 4.92 8.80
C ALA A 92 -11.94 4.72 9.19
N VAL A 93 -12.65 3.87 8.45
CA VAL A 93 -14.09 3.59 8.62
C VAL A 93 -14.37 3.08 10.03
N THR A 94 -13.50 2.25 10.57
CA THR A 94 -13.61 1.70 11.93
C THR A 94 -13.61 2.79 13.00
N VAL A 95 -12.77 3.81 12.85
CA VAL A 95 -12.67 4.94 13.79
C VAL A 95 -13.88 5.85 13.68
N VAL A 96 -14.26 6.23 12.46
CA VAL A 96 -15.42 7.11 12.24
C VAL A 96 -16.72 6.46 12.73
N ARG A 97 -16.87 5.15 12.52
CA ARG A 97 -18.00 4.37 13.03
C ARG A 97 -18.10 4.44 14.56
N TRP A 98 -16.99 4.27 15.26
CA TRP A 98 -16.95 4.33 16.72
C TRP A 98 -17.34 5.73 17.24
N ILE A 99 -16.81 6.79 16.63
CA ILE A 99 -17.16 8.18 17.00
C ILE A 99 -18.66 8.43 16.74
N GLY A 100 -19.16 8.03 15.56
CA GLY A 100 -20.56 8.24 15.18
C GLY A 100 -21.55 7.59 16.15
N GLN A 101 -21.25 6.38 16.65
CA GLN A 101 -22.07 5.71 17.66
C GLN A 101 -22.18 6.51 18.96
N ARG A 102 -21.10 7.18 19.38
CA ARG A 102 -21.11 8.02 20.59
C ARG A 102 -21.90 9.31 20.38
N ILE A 103 -21.76 9.94 19.21
CA ILE A 103 -22.54 11.14 18.87
C ILE A 103 -24.03 10.81 18.87
N LEU A 104 -24.42 9.67 18.29
CA LEU A 104 -25.82 9.24 18.27
C LEU A 104 -26.41 9.03 19.68
N GLN A 105 -25.59 8.70 20.69
CA GLN A 105 -26.04 8.61 22.08
C GLN A 105 -26.30 9.97 22.74
N GLN A 106 -25.83 11.07 22.12
CA GLN A 106 -25.99 12.44 22.63
C GLN A 106 -27.06 13.24 21.85
N LEU A 107 -27.66 12.64 20.82
CA LEU A 107 -28.79 13.20 20.08
C LEU A 107 -30.10 12.64 20.64
#